data_AF-A0A948VX27-F1
#
_entry.id   AF-A0A948VX27-F1
#
_cell.length_a   1.000
_cell.length_b   1.000
_cell.length_c   1.000
_cell.angle_alpha   90.00
_cell.angle_beta   90.00
_cell.angle_gamma   90.00
#
_symmetry.space_group_name_H-M   'P 1'
#
loop_
_entity.id
_entity.type
_entity.pdbx_description
1 polymer ?
#
loop_
_entity_poly.entity_id
_entity_poly.type
_entity_poly.pdbx_seq_one_letter_code
_entity_poly.pdbx_strand_id
1 'polypeptide(L)'
;MADKRRGEVLFSGIGGGGVLLVGELAALAANAVYEHVIWFPNYSAAVRGGPCYCYVIYSDERIASPVLSRLQTVVVLDPAQLKTCEGRVRPGGNLIVESTGLQEKVEREDITVIEIPALEDARAIGNPRGANFILLGAYIGITQLLSPQLIEKDLEARFGDKAKPNLEAFRYGLKIAH
;
A
#
# COMPACT_ATOMS: atom_id res chain seq x y z
N MET A 1 17.17 7.49 24.62
CA MET A 1 17.16 7.79 23.17
C MET A 1 15.77 7.45 22.68
N ALA A 2 15.03 8.38 22.08
CA ALA A 2 13.74 8.04 21.48
C ALA A 2 14.00 6.99 20.40
N ASP A 3 13.20 5.93 20.37
CA ASP A 3 13.31 4.91 19.34
C ASP A 3 13.03 5.56 17.99
N LYS A 4 13.98 5.43 17.05
CA LYS A 4 13.91 6.12 15.77
C LYS A 4 12.97 5.35 14.85
N ARG A 5 11.97 6.03 14.31
CA ARG A 5 10.90 5.38 13.54
C ARG A 5 11.32 5.21 12.07
N ARG A 6 10.84 4.13 11.47
CA ARG A 6 11.07 3.80 10.06
C ARG A 6 9.94 2.94 9.52
N GLY A 7 9.49 3.27 8.32
CA GLY A 7 8.56 2.50 7.53
C GLY A 7 9.06 2.25 6.11
N GLU A 8 8.80 1.04 5.61
CA GLU A 8 9.15 0.63 4.25
C GLU A 8 7.99 -0.17 3.65
N VAL A 9 7.43 0.34 2.56
CA VAL A 9 6.35 -0.33 1.85
C VAL A 9 6.59 -0.37 0.35
N LEU A 10 6.28 -1.52 -0.25
CA LEU A 10 6.19 -1.68 -1.69
C LEU A 10 4.72 -1.87 -2.06
N PHE A 11 4.16 -0.95 -2.84
CA PHE A 11 2.90 -1.17 -3.53
C PHE A 11 3.19 -1.81 -4.89
N SER A 12 2.53 -2.91 -5.21
CA SER A 12 2.69 -3.63 -6.48
C SER A 12 1.35 -3.93 -7.11
N GLY A 13 1.28 -3.87 -8.44
CA GLY A 13 0.09 -4.23 -9.21
C GLY A 13 0.33 -4.01 -10.69
N ILE A 14 -0.74 -3.75 -11.43
CA ILE A 14 -0.67 -3.43 -12.87
C ILE A 14 -1.00 -1.96 -13.14
N GLY A 15 -0.49 -1.42 -14.25
CA GLY A 15 -0.82 -0.08 -14.71
C GLY A 15 -2.33 0.14 -14.84
N GLY A 16 -2.85 1.14 -14.12
CA GLY A 16 -4.29 1.42 -14.00
C GLY A 16 -4.93 1.00 -12.67
N GLY A 17 -4.26 0.16 -11.87
CA GLY A 17 -4.74 -0.31 -10.57
C GLY A 17 -4.54 0.67 -9.40
N GLY A 18 -3.99 1.86 -9.64
CA GLY A 18 -3.82 2.88 -8.60
C GLY A 18 -2.57 2.74 -7.73
N VAL A 19 -1.59 1.90 -8.12
CA VAL A 19 -0.32 1.68 -7.39
C VAL A 19 0.42 2.98 -7.07
N LEU A 20 0.63 3.84 -8.08
CA LEU A 20 1.35 5.10 -7.88
C LEU A 20 0.58 6.07 -6.98
N LEU A 21 -0.75 6.09 -7.12
CA LEU A 21 -1.64 6.96 -6.33
C LEU A 21 -1.57 6.62 -4.84
N VAL A 22 -1.69 5.34 -4.47
CA VAL A 22 -1.63 4.95 -3.06
C VAL A 22 -0.25 5.12 -2.47
N GLY A 23 0.81 4.90 -3.25
CA GLY A 23 2.16 5.19 -2.84
C GLY A 23 2.40 6.69 -2.62
N GLU A 24 1.87 7.54 -3.50
CA GLU A 24 1.96 9.00 -3.36
C GLU A 24 1.24 9.49 -2.10
N LEU A 25 0.03 9.00 -1.83
CA LEU A 25 -0.72 9.33 -0.61
C LEU A 25 0.05 8.91 0.66
N ALA A 26 0.62 7.69 0.67
CA ALA A 26 1.45 7.24 1.78
C ALA A 26 2.71 8.12 1.96
N ALA A 27 3.35 8.53 0.87
CA ALA A 27 4.52 9.40 0.91
C ALA A 27 4.19 10.82 1.40
N LEU A 28 3.06 11.39 0.97
CA LEU A 28 2.62 12.71 1.44
C LEU A 28 2.32 12.70 2.94
N ALA A 29 1.59 11.69 3.41
CA ALA A 29 1.37 11.50 4.84
C ALA A 29 2.68 11.30 5.61
N ALA A 30 3.62 10.53 5.07
CA ALA A 30 4.93 10.34 5.70
C ALA A 30 5.73 11.64 5.76
N ASN A 31 5.69 12.46 4.69
CA ASN A 31 6.43 13.71 4.60
C ASN A 31 5.96 14.76 5.63
N ALA A 32 4.75 14.61 6.18
CA ALA A 32 4.26 15.45 7.25
C ALA A 32 4.86 15.11 8.64
N VAL A 33 5.44 13.91 8.83
CA VAL A 33 5.82 13.41 10.17
C VAL A 33 7.20 12.74 10.26
N TYR A 34 7.88 12.48 9.14
CA TYR A 34 9.23 11.93 9.07
C TYR A 34 10.19 12.92 8.42
N GLU A 35 11.47 12.89 8.85
CA GLU A 35 12.52 13.78 8.32
C GLU A 35 12.96 13.40 6.91
N HIS A 36 12.96 12.10 6.59
CA HIS A 36 13.37 11.59 5.30
C HIS A 36 12.29 10.73 4.69
N VAL A 37 11.91 11.05 3.45
CA VAL A 37 10.92 10.29 2.67
C VAL A 37 11.42 10.11 1.25
N ILE A 38 11.28 8.88 0.74
CA ILE A 38 11.50 8.52 -0.65
C ILE A 38 10.20 7.97 -1.19
N TRP A 39 9.77 8.52 -2.33
CA TRP A 39 8.76 7.96 -3.20
C TRP A 39 9.41 7.61 -4.53
N PHE A 40 9.48 6.32 -4.85
CA PHE A 40 10.16 5.84 -6.04
C PHE A 40 9.26 4.91 -6.87
N PRO A 41 8.70 5.40 -7.99
CA PRO A 41 7.92 4.59 -8.91
C PRO A 41 8.84 3.79 -9.83
N ASN A 42 8.50 2.53 -10.08
CA ASN A 42 9.17 1.67 -11.06
C ASN A 42 8.11 0.94 -11.88
N TYR A 43 8.00 1.29 -13.15
CA TYR A 43 7.00 0.74 -14.08
C TYR A 43 7.63 0.46 -15.43
N SER A 44 7.10 -0.52 -16.16
CA SER A 44 7.60 -0.86 -17.49
C SER A 44 7.17 0.20 -18.53
N ALA A 45 7.88 0.25 -19.66
CA ALA A 45 7.55 1.12 -20.79
C ALA A 45 6.18 0.80 -21.44
N ALA A 46 5.58 -0.34 -21.12
CA ALA A 46 4.21 -0.67 -21.52
C ALA A 46 3.23 0.16 -20.70
N VAL A 47 2.77 1.27 -21.27
CA VAL A 47 1.98 2.32 -20.62
C VAL A 47 0.64 1.84 -20.04
N ARG A 48 0.18 0.62 -20.38
CA ARG A 48 -1.04 0.00 -19.86
C ARG A 48 -0.85 -1.50 -19.65
N GLY A 49 -1.32 -2.01 -18.50
CA GLY A 49 -1.33 -3.45 -18.20
C GLY A 49 0.03 -4.06 -17.83
N GLY A 50 1.12 -3.29 -17.86
CA GLY A 50 2.42 -3.73 -17.37
C GLY A 50 2.52 -3.74 -15.84
N PRO A 51 3.45 -4.52 -15.26
CA PRO A 51 3.78 -4.44 -13.85
C PRO A 51 4.17 -3.02 -13.42
N CYS A 52 3.63 -2.60 -12.29
CA CYS A 52 3.88 -1.31 -11.67
C CYS A 52 4.23 -1.52 -10.20
N TYR A 53 5.30 -0.88 -9.77
CA TYR A 53 5.82 -0.89 -8.42
C TYR A 53 5.96 0.54 -7.92
N CYS A 54 5.66 0.77 -6.65
CA CYS A 54 5.93 2.02 -5.98
C CYS A 54 6.54 1.74 -4.61
N TYR A 55 7.79 2.15 -4.45
CA TYR A 55 8.51 2.06 -3.18
C TYR A 55 8.26 3.35 -2.40
N VAL A 56 7.85 3.20 -1.15
CA VAL A 56 7.73 4.31 -0.21
C VAL A 56 8.54 3.96 1.03
N ILE A 57 9.58 4.75 1.29
CA ILE A 57 10.47 4.56 2.43
C ILE A 57 10.47 5.87 3.21
N TYR A 58 10.25 5.80 4.52
CA TYR A 58 10.23 6.97 5.36
C TYR A 58 10.87 6.68 6.71
N SER A 59 11.63 7.63 7.24
CA SER A 59 12.44 7.40 8.44
C SER A 59 12.85 8.71 9.12
N ASP A 60 13.03 8.63 10.43
CA ASP A 60 13.71 9.67 11.22
C ASP A 60 15.24 9.65 11.00
N GLU A 61 15.75 8.74 10.16
CA GLU A 61 17.17 8.64 9.76
C GLU A 61 17.36 8.68 8.25
N ARG A 62 18.57 9.08 7.84
CA ARG A 62 18.92 9.18 6.42
C ARG A 62 18.70 7.85 5.71
N ILE A 63 18.01 7.91 4.58
CA ILE A 63 17.76 6.74 3.72
C ILE A 63 18.91 6.61 2.72
N ALA A 64 19.59 5.45 2.73
CA ALA A 64 20.77 5.21 1.89
C ALA A 64 20.42 4.81 0.44
N SER A 65 19.31 4.09 0.25
CA SER A 65 18.88 3.58 -1.07
C SER A 65 17.36 3.63 -1.21
N PRO A 66 16.84 3.98 -2.40
CA PRO A 66 15.41 3.89 -2.72
C PRO A 66 14.96 2.46 -3.07
N VAL A 67 15.89 1.55 -3.35
CA VAL A 67 15.60 0.16 -3.73
C VAL A 67 16.12 -0.78 -2.65
N LEU A 68 15.21 -1.52 -2.04
CA LEU A 68 15.48 -2.51 -1.00
C LEU A 68 15.16 -3.91 -1.52
N SER A 69 15.99 -4.89 -1.15
CA SER A 69 15.79 -6.30 -1.53
C SER A 69 14.61 -6.93 -0.78
N ARG A 70 14.43 -6.53 0.49
CA ARG A 70 13.32 -6.95 1.35
C ARG A 70 12.79 -5.76 2.14
N LEU A 71 11.46 -5.65 2.25
CA LEU A 71 10.74 -4.56 2.90
C LEU A 71 9.94 -5.06 4.10
N GLN A 72 9.59 -4.13 4.99
CA GLN A 72 8.72 -4.41 6.14
C GLN A 72 7.32 -4.81 5.72
N THR A 73 6.76 -4.14 4.71
CA THR A 73 5.43 -4.43 4.18
C THR A 73 5.44 -4.45 2.65
N VAL A 74 4.72 -5.40 2.06
CA VAL A 74 4.43 -5.41 0.63
C VAL A 74 2.91 -5.48 0.46
N VAL A 75 2.37 -4.58 -0.37
CA VAL A 75 0.94 -4.49 -0.67
C VAL A 75 0.74 -4.83 -2.15
N VAL A 76 0.05 -5.93 -2.42
CA VAL A 76 -0.22 -6.47 -3.74
C VAL A 76 -1.64 -6.10 -4.14
N LEU A 77 -1.79 -5.11 -5.01
CA LEU A 77 -3.06 -4.61 -5.54
C LEU A 77 -3.61 -5.47 -6.70
N ASP A 78 -2.77 -6.33 -7.27
CA ASP A 78 -3.16 -7.27 -8.33
C ASP A 78 -2.58 -8.66 -8.01
N PRO A 79 -3.44 -9.71 -7.86
CA PRO A 79 -3.01 -11.06 -7.50
C PRO A 79 -1.90 -11.62 -8.42
N ALA A 80 -1.84 -11.20 -9.69
CA ALA A 80 -0.83 -11.68 -10.64
C ALA A 80 0.60 -11.26 -10.27
N GLN A 81 0.78 -10.33 -9.32
CA GLN A 81 2.09 -9.93 -8.79
C GLN A 81 2.50 -10.68 -7.53
N LEU A 82 1.68 -11.59 -6.98
CA LEU A 82 1.97 -12.28 -5.71
C LEU A 82 3.34 -12.96 -5.72
N LYS A 83 3.58 -13.82 -6.72
CA LYS A 83 4.81 -14.60 -6.84
C LYS A 83 6.08 -13.75 -6.92
N THR A 84 6.01 -12.57 -7.55
CA THR A 84 7.17 -11.66 -7.67
C THR A 84 7.37 -10.81 -6.41
N CYS A 85 6.38 -10.77 -5.52
CA CYS A 85 6.32 -9.93 -4.32
C CYS A 85 6.63 -10.70 -3.02
N GLU A 86 6.28 -11.99 -2.92
CA GLU A 86 6.49 -12.80 -1.71
C GLU A 86 7.95 -12.78 -1.21
N GLY A 87 8.92 -12.90 -2.12
CA GLY A 87 10.34 -12.85 -1.79
C GLY A 87 10.85 -11.47 -1.36
N ARG A 88 10.05 -10.42 -1.54
CA ARG A 88 10.39 -9.03 -1.19
C ARG A 88 9.95 -8.64 0.22
N VAL A 89 9.31 -9.54 0.96
CA VAL A 89 8.95 -9.31 2.36
C VAL A 89 10.11 -9.76 3.25
N ARG A 90 10.54 -8.96 4.20
CA ARG A 90 11.53 -9.38 5.20
C ARG A 90 10.92 -10.44 6.15
N PRO A 91 11.72 -11.33 6.76
CA PRO A 91 11.23 -12.19 7.84
C PRO A 91 10.54 -11.36 8.94
N GLY A 92 9.36 -11.80 9.39
CA GLY A 92 8.49 -11.07 10.32
C GLY A 92 7.81 -9.83 9.73
N GLY A 93 7.83 -9.66 8.41
CA GLY A 93 7.13 -8.60 7.69
C GLY A 93 5.71 -8.98 7.28
N ASN A 94 5.00 -8.02 6.68
CA ASN A 94 3.62 -8.15 6.26
C ASN A 94 3.50 -8.27 4.72
N LEU A 95 2.65 -9.18 4.27
CA LEU A 95 2.23 -9.32 2.89
C LEU A 95 0.71 -9.12 2.81
N ILE A 96 0.28 -7.95 2.37
CA ILE A 96 -1.13 -7.59 2.20
C ILE A 96 -1.49 -7.82 0.73
N VAL A 97 -2.51 -8.63 0.45
CA VAL A 97 -2.80 -9.12 -0.90
C VAL A 97 -4.27 -8.94 -1.23
N GLU A 98 -4.56 -8.33 -2.38
CA GLU A 98 -5.85 -8.43 -3.03
C GLU A 98 -6.15 -9.91 -3.32
N SER A 99 -7.22 -10.46 -2.73
CA SER A 99 -7.51 -11.89 -2.77
C SER A 99 -8.67 -12.27 -3.72
N THR A 100 -9.41 -11.31 -4.28
CA THR A 100 -10.45 -11.61 -5.25
C THR A 100 -9.85 -12.33 -6.47
N GLY A 101 -10.25 -13.58 -6.65
CA GLY A 101 -9.77 -14.44 -7.74
C GLY A 101 -8.35 -15.02 -7.52
N LEU A 102 -7.76 -14.84 -6.34
CA LEU A 102 -6.46 -15.41 -6.00
C LEU A 102 -6.54 -16.95 -5.95
N GLN A 103 -5.67 -17.61 -6.72
CA GLN A 103 -5.55 -19.08 -6.76
C GLN A 103 -4.24 -19.57 -6.15
N GLU A 104 -3.20 -18.75 -6.24
CA GLU A 104 -1.88 -19.04 -5.70
C GLU A 104 -1.89 -18.87 -4.18
N LYS A 105 -1.09 -19.70 -3.49
CA LYS A 105 -0.90 -19.61 -2.04
C LYS A 105 0.53 -19.15 -1.76
N VAL A 106 0.67 -18.37 -0.70
CA VAL A 106 1.98 -18.02 -0.14
C VAL A 106 2.58 -19.27 0.52
N GLU A 107 3.84 -19.56 0.24
CA GLU A 107 4.55 -20.74 0.76
C GLU A 107 5.35 -20.43 2.03
N ARG A 108 5.71 -19.15 2.23
CA ARG A 108 6.48 -18.72 3.39
C ARG A 108 5.68 -18.71 4.68
N GLU A 109 6.28 -19.30 5.71
CA GLU A 109 5.74 -19.35 7.08
C GLU A 109 6.33 -18.27 8.01
N ASP A 110 7.38 -17.57 7.57
CA ASP A 110 8.10 -16.57 8.36
C ASP A 110 7.59 -15.13 8.17
N ILE A 111 6.43 -14.96 7.54
CA ILE A 111 5.79 -13.66 7.28
C ILE A 111 4.31 -13.70 7.64
N THR A 112 3.73 -12.53 7.89
CA THR A 112 2.28 -12.40 8.11
C THR A 112 1.60 -12.13 6.78
N VAL A 113 0.71 -13.04 6.36
CA VAL A 113 -0.06 -12.92 5.12
C VAL A 113 -1.47 -12.47 5.45
N ILE A 114 -1.93 -11.41 4.77
CA ILE A 114 -3.22 -10.77 5.01
C ILE A 114 -3.92 -10.65 3.66
N GLU A 115 -4.91 -11.50 3.46
CA GLU A 115 -5.70 -11.57 2.23
C GLU A 115 -6.97 -10.74 2.38
N ILE A 116 -7.17 -9.78 1.47
CA ILE A 116 -8.31 -8.85 1.49
C ILE A 116 -8.99 -8.89 0.13
N PRO A 117 -10.29 -9.25 0.03
CA PRO A 117 -11.02 -9.27 -1.23
C PRO A 117 -11.46 -7.84 -1.60
N ALA A 118 -10.50 -6.93 -1.74
CA ALA A 118 -10.76 -5.49 -1.80
C ALA A 118 -11.54 -5.10 -3.06
N LEU A 119 -11.43 -5.85 -4.16
CA LEU A 119 -12.26 -5.66 -5.36
C LEU A 119 -13.74 -5.97 -5.10
N GLU A 120 -14.03 -7.07 -4.39
CA GLU A 120 -15.40 -7.43 -4.00
C GLU A 120 -15.96 -6.44 -2.98
N ASP A 121 -15.18 -6.11 -1.96
CA ASP A 121 -15.54 -5.11 -0.94
C ASP A 121 -15.85 -3.75 -1.57
N ALA A 122 -14.99 -3.29 -2.48
CA ALA A 122 -15.17 -2.03 -3.20
C ALA A 122 -16.47 -2.01 -4.02
N ARG A 123 -16.85 -3.14 -4.65
CA ARG A 123 -18.15 -3.27 -5.32
C ARG A 123 -19.30 -3.23 -4.33
N ALA A 124 -19.18 -3.92 -3.20
CA ALA A 124 -20.25 -4.00 -2.19
C ALA A 124 -20.57 -2.63 -1.57
N ILE A 125 -19.56 -1.79 -1.36
CA ILE A 125 -19.74 -0.41 -0.85
C ILE A 125 -20.13 0.61 -1.94
N GLY A 126 -20.34 0.17 -3.19
CA GLY A 126 -20.76 1.05 -4.28
C GLY A 126 -19.64 1.91 -4.89
N ASN A 127 -18.37 1.59 -4.63
CA ASN A 127 -17.21 2.23 -5.27
C ASN A 127 -16.30 1.20 -5.95
N PRO A 128 -16.65 0.65 -7.13
CA PRO A 128 -15.87 -0.39 -7.81
C PRO A 128 -14.42 -0.02 -8.16
N ARG A 129 -14.03 1.26 -8.06
CA ARG A 129 -12.67 1.73 -8.28
C ARG A 129 -11.89 1.98 -6.98
N GLY A 130 -12.48 1.66 -5.83
CA GLY A 130 -11.96 1.97 -4.50
C GLY A 130 -11.09 0.90 -3.85
N ALA A 131 -10.83 -0.22 -4.52
CA ALA A 131 -10.05 -1.35 -3.96
C ALA A 131 -8.64 -0.92 -3.50
N ASN A 132 -7.99 -0.04 -4.27
CA ASN A 132 -6.69 0.52 -3.90
C ASN A 132 -6.74 1.31 -2.58
N PHE A 133 -7.83 2.05 -2.32
CA PHE A 133 -8.01 2.79 -1.06
C PHE A 133 -8.29 1.85 0.12
N ILE A 134 -9.02 0.75 -0.08
CA ILE A 134 -9.22 -0.28 0.94
C ILE A 134 -7.87 -0.88 1.34
N LEU A 135 -7.05 -1.29 0.37
CA LEU A 135 -5.72 -1.84 0.64
C LEU A 135 -4.77 -0.82 1.29
N LEU A 136 -4.85 0.46 0.90
CA LEU A 136 -4.14 1.54 1.59
C LEU A 136 -4.62 1.67 3.05
N GLY A 137 -5.93 1.63 3.29
CA GLY A 137 -6.51 1.64 4.64
C GLY A 137 -6.01 0.47 5.48
N ALA A 138 -6.01 -0.73 4.91
CA ALA A 138 -5.50 -1.92 5.59
C ALA A 138 -4.02 -1.75 5.99
N TYR A 139 -3.17 -1.32 5.05
CA TYR A 139 -1.76 -1.04 5.33
C TYR A 139 -1.56 -0.04 6.48
N ILE A 140 -2.32 1.06 6.49
CA ILE A 140 -2.23 2.07 7.54
C ILE A 140 -2.68 1.50 8.89
N GLY A 141 -3.77 0.72 8.91
CA GLY A 141 -4.29 0.09 10.13
C GLY A 141 -3.36 -0.99 10.71
N ILE A 142 -2.73 -1.80 9.85
CA ILE A 142 -1.80 -2.88 10.24
C ILE A 142 -0.50 -2.30 10.79
N THR A 143 0.07 -1.31 10.09
CA THR A 143 1.40 -0.80 10.45
C THR A 143 1.35 0.28 11.53
N GLN A 144 0.29 1.09 11.56
CA GLN A 144 0.12 2.22 12.48
C GLN A 144 1.28 3.23 12.48
N LEU A 145 2.10 3.23 11.43
CA LEU A 145 3.27 4.09 11.28
C LEU A 145 2.90 5.51 10.79
N LEU A 146 1.69 5.67 10.26
CA LEU A 146 1.15 6.91 9.72
C LEU A 146 -0.25 7.14 10.28
N SER A 147 -0.58 8.40 10.58
CA SER A 147 -1.92 8.78 11.03
C SER A 147 -2.92 8.67 9.87
N PRO A 148 -4.06 7.98 10.05
CA PRO A 148 -5.13 7.93 9.06
C PRO A 148 -5.62 9.31 8.62
N GLN A 149 -5.64 10.28 9.53
CA GLN A 149 -6.13 11.64 9.28
C GLN A 149 -5.30 12.38 8.22
N LEU A 150 -4.01 12.06 8.09
CA LEU A 150 -3.15 12.63 7.05
C LEU A 150 -3.58 12.15 5.66
N ILE A 151 -3.88 10.86 5.52
CA ILE A 151 -4.39 10.28 4.27
C ILE A 151 -5.77 10.84 3.93
N GLU A 152 -6.67 10.95 4.92
CA GLU A 152 -7.99 11.53 4.71
C GLU A 152 -7.92 12.98 4.22
N LYS A 153 -7.06 13.79 4.83
CA LYS A 153 -6.81 15.17 4.41
C LYS A 153 -6.30 15.25 2.96
N ASP A 154 -5.37 14.38 2.58
CA ASP A 154 -4.82 14.36 1.21
C ASP A 154 -5.87 13.90 0.18
N LEU A 155 -6.73 12.95 0.54
CA LEU A 155 -7.87 12.53 -0.29
C LEU A 155 -8.87 13.68 -0.50
N GLU A 156 -9.22 14.40 0.56
CA GLU A 156 -10.10 15.57 0.48
C GLU A 156 -9.50 16.67 -0.39
N ALA A 157 -8.23 17.01 -0.18
CA ALA A 157 -7.53 18.03 -0.95
C ALA A 157 -7.46 17.68 -2.45
N ARG A 158 -7.26 16.39 -2.78
CA ARG A 158 -7.10 15.93 -4.17
C ARG A 158 -8.40 15.77 -4.92
N PHE A 159 -9.44 15.25 -4.26
CA PHE A 159 -10.68 14.87 -4.93
C PHE A 159 -11.86 15.81 -4.64
N GLY A 160 -11.72 16.74 -3.67
CA GLY A 160 -12.77 17.68 -3.27
C GLY A 160 -14.08 16.95 -2.97
N ASP A 161 -15.18 17.41 -3.58
CA ASP A 161 -16.51 16.81 -3.42
C ASP A 161 -16.59 15.32 -3.79
N LYS A 162 -15.66 14.83 -4.60
CA LYS A 162 -15.58 13.42 -5.02
C LYS A 162 -14.76 12.54 -4.07
N ALA A 163 -14.23 13.09 -2.97
CA ALA A 163 -13.43 12.35 -2.00
C ALA A 163 -14.26 11.34 -1.19
N LYS A 164 -15.55 11.64 -0.95
CA LYS A 164 -16.43 10.83 -0.08
C LYS A 164 -16.38 9.31 -0.34
N PRO A 165 -16.61 8.80 -1.56
CA PRO A 165 -16.54 7.35 -1.82
C PRO A 165 -15.14 6.76 -1.63
N ASN A 166 -14.07 7.56 -1.79
CA ASN A 166 -12.70 7.11 -1.58
C ASN A 166 -12.36 7.08 -0.08
N LEU A 167 -12.86 8.05 0.69
CA LEU A 167 -12.77 8.07 2.15
C LEU A 167 -13.52 6.89 2.77
N GLU A 168 -14.71 6.57 2.28
CA GLU A 168 -15.48 5.41 2.73
C GLU A 168 -14.73 4.10 2.48
N ALA A 169 -14.14 3.94 1.29
CA ALA A 169 -13.29 2.79 0.95
C ALA A 169 -12.04 2.71 1.84
N PHE A 170 -11.33 3.82 2.02
CA PHE A 170 -10.15 3.88 2.90
C PHE A 170 -10.50 3.53 4.35
N ARG A 171 -11.57 4.11 4.90
CA ARG A 171 -12.05 3.85 6.26
C ARG A 171 -12.54 2.43 6.45
N TYR A 172 -13.12 1.82 5.42
CA TYR A 172 -13.44 0.40 5.45
C TYR A 172 -12.17 -0.45 5.59
N GLY A 173 -11.15 -0.18 4.77
CA GLY A 173 -9.84 -0.81 4.87
C GLY A 173 -9.20 -0.72 6.26
N LEU A 174 -9.28 0.45 6.91
CA LEU A 174 -8.79 0.64 8.29
C LEU A 174 -9.50 -0.28 9.31
N LYS A 175 -10.79 -0.55 9.13
CA LYS A 175 -11.57 -1.35 10.08
C LYS A 175 -11.28 -2.85 9.98
N ILE A 176 -10.97 -3.31 8.79
CA ILE A 176 -10.70 -4.73 8.52
C ILE A 176 -9.21 -5.09 8.68
N ALA A 177 -8.37 -4.13 9.04
CA ALA A 177 -6.96 -4.31 9.37
C ALA A 177 -6.79 -5.07 10.70
N HIS A 178 -6.79 -6.40 10.68
CA HIS A 178 -6.48 -7.26 11.83
C HIS A 178 -5.76 -8.54 11.42
#